data_AF-A0A7C9G2Y0-F1
#
_entry.id   AF-A0A7C9G2Y0-F1
#
_cell.length_a   1.000
_cell.length_b   1.000
_cell.length_c   1.000
_cell.angle_alpha   90.00
_cell.angle_beta   90.00
_cell.angle_gamma   90.00
#
_symmetry.space_group_name_H-M   'P 1'
#
loop_
_entity.id
_entity.type
_entity.pdbx_description
1 polymer ?
#
loop_
_entity_poly.entity_id
_entity_poly.type
_entity_poly.pdbx_seq_one_letter_code
_entity_poly.pdbx_strand_id
1 'polypeptide(L)'
;MRPYKQPFAGGFTLIELIVGIVVLAISLVVITSFLAPQALKSVDPVYEVRSAELGSSLMNEILGKSFDENSDHTGGGLWRCSETGQLSCTAASDFGPEGEDRGQYNDVDDYHTNGNFITIDDSLGVDLSDIYRNFSYRVSVDSSDHGINAAKRIDVIIRAPNGIDYAFSAYRWNY
;
A
#
# COMPACT_ATOMS: atom_id res chain seq x y z
N MET A 1 63.67 35.44 38.51
CA MET A 1 63.12 35.23 37.16
C MET A 1 63.32 33.76 36.79
N ARG A 2 62.24 32.99 36.57
CA ARG A 2 62.29 31.59 36.12
C ARG A 2 62.39 31.56 34.59
N PRO A 3 63.32 30.80 33.98
CA PRO A 3 63.40 30.69 32.53
C PRO A 3 62.19 29.89 32.01
N TYR A 4 61.48 30.46 31.03
CA TYR A 4 60.40 29.79 30.29
C TYR A 4 61.03 28.80 29.31
N LYS A 5 60.82 27.49 29.51
CA LYS A 5 61.19 26.47 28.53
C LYS A 5 60.24 26.61 27.33
N GLN A 6 60.73 27.05 26.19
CA GLN A 6 59.94 27.01 24.96
C GLN A 6 59.71 25.55 24.56
N PRO A 7 58.46 25.13 24.29
CA PRO A 7 58.21 23.81 23.73
C PRO A 7 58.83 23.75 22.33
N PHE A 8 59.58 22.68 22.04
CA PHE A 8 60.06 22.41 20.69
C PHE A 8 58.86 22.24 19.76
N ALA A 9 58.65 23.21 18.87
CA ALA A 9 57.68 23.08 17.78
C ALA A 9 58.31 22.20 16.69
N GLY A 10 58.07 20.90 16.77
CA GLY A 10 58.43 19.95 15.71
C GLY A 10 57.48 20.09 14.53
N GLY A 11 58.01 20.30 13.32
CA GLY A 11 57.24 20.24 12.08
C GLY A 11 57.00 18.80 11.64
N PHE A 12 56.01 18.61 10.76
CA PHE A 12 55.72 17.30 10.15
C PHE A 12 56.81 16.91 9.14
N THR A 13 57.16 15.63 9.11
CA THR A 13 58.07 15.11 8.08
C THR A 13 57.31 14.87 6.77
N LEU A 14 58.02 14.91 5.63
CA LEU A 14 57.42 14.63 4.31
C LEU A 14 56.73 13.25 4.28
N ILE A 15 57.34 12.24 4.90
CA ILE A 15 56.81 10.88 4.93
C ILE A 15 55.53 10.78 5.77
N GLU A 16 55.43 11.52 6.87
CA GLU A 16 54.25 11.54 7.74
C GLU A 16 53.05 12.17 7.02
N LEU A 17 53.27 13.21 6.21
CA LEU A 17 52.24 13.82 5.38
C LEU A 17 51.75 12.84 4.30
N ILE A 18 52.67 12.12 3.63
CA ILE A 18 52.33 11.10 2.63
C ILE A 18 51.48 9.98 3.27
N VAL A 19 51.87 9.47 4.43
CA VAL A 19 51.10 8.44 5.13
C VAL A 19 49.73 8.98 5.54
N GLY A 20 49.66 10.23 6.03
CA GLY A 20 48.40 10.88 6.40
C GLY A 20 47.40 10.97 5.25
N ILE A 21 47.83 11.43 4.07
CA ILE A 21 46.93 11.53 2.90
C ILE A 21 46.49 10.16 2.38
N VAL A 22 47.37 9.14 2.47
CA VAL A 22 47.03 7.77 2.04
C VAL A 22 45.99 7.16 2.97
N VAL A 23 46.17 7.28 4.29
CA VAL A 23 45.21 6.76 5.27
C VAL A 23 43.88 7.50 5.19
N LEU A 24 43.90 8.82 5.01
CA LEU A 24 42.69 9.62 4.81
C LEU A 24 41.94 9.20 3.54
N ALA A 25 42.65 8.98 2.43
CA ALA A 25 42.06 8.54 1.17
C ALA A 25 41.38 7.16 1.30
N ILE A 26 42.04 6.19 1.92
CA ILE A 26 41.47 4.86 2.17
C ILE A 26 40.22 4.97 3.06
N SER A 27 40.29 5.75 4.13
CA SER A 27 39.17 5.95 5.05
C SER A 27 37.95 6.54 4.34
N LEU A 28 38.17 7.56 3.50
CA LEU A 28 37.10 8.20 2.74
C LEU A 28 36.44 7.21 1.77
N VAL A 29 37.22 6.39 1.06
CA VAL A 29 36.70 5.37 0.13
C VAL A 29 35.82 4.36 0.87
N VAL A 30 36.27 3.86 2.02
CA VAL A 30 35.48 2.92 2.83
C VAL A 30 34.17 3.57 3.29
N ILE A 31 34.24 4.75 3.89
CA ILE A 31 33.05 5.47 4.38
C ILE A 31 32.04 5.72 3.26
N THR A 32 32.52 6.20 2.10
CA THR A 32 31.65 6.48 0.94
C THR A 32 31.02 5.19 0.40
N SER A 33 31.76 4.09 0.36
CA SER A 33 31.25 2.79 -0.11
C SER A 33 30.15 2.21 0.80
N PHE A 34 30.20 2.49 2.10
CA PHE A 34 29.18 2.05 3.06
C PHE A 34 27.99 3.02 3.17
N LEU A 35 28.19 4.33 2.97
CA LEU A 35 27.12 5.33 3.04
C LEU A 35 26.29 5.43 1.75
N ALA A 36 26.93 5.32 0.58
CA ALA A 36 26.25 5.43 -0.71
C ALA A 36 25.06 4.45 -0.89
N PRO A 37 25.14 3.15 -0.53
CA PRO A 37 24.02 2.23 -0.71
C PRO A 37 22.87 2.42 0.29
N GLN A 38 23.10 3.10 1.43
CA GLN A 38 22.05 3.31 2.43
C GLN A 38 21.03 4.38 2.01
N ALA A 39 21.47 5.38 1.24
CA ALA A 39 20.59 6.45 0.77
C ALA A 39 19.53 5.96 -0.25
N LEU A 40 19.81 4.89 -0.99
CA LEU A 40 18.92 4.38 -2.03
C LEU A 40 17.79 3.48 -1.49
N LYS A 41 18.00 2.84 -0.33
CA LYS A 41 16.99 1.96 0.30
C LYS A 41 15.98 2.71 1.19
N SER A 42 16.09 4.04 1.31
CA SER A 42 15.29 4.82 2.25
C SER A 42 13.84 5.06 1.82
N VAL A 43 13.48 4.78 0.56
CA VAL A 43 12.14 5.08 0.02
C VAL A 43 11.18 3.89 0.10
N ASP A 44 11.68 2.65 0.09
CA ASP A 44 10.84 1.45 0.15
C ASP A 44 9.92 1.40 1.39
N PRO A 45 10.39 1.76 2.62
CA PRO A 45 9.51 1.81 3.79
C PRO A 45 8.35 2.81 3.65
N VAL A 46 8.56 3.89 2.89
CA VAL A 46 7.50 4.89 2.64
C VAL A 46 6.41 4.30 1.74
N TYR A 47 6.79 3.52 0.72
CA TYR A 47 5.83 2.84 -0.14
C TYR A 47 5.05 1.77 0.60
N GLU A 48 5.69 1.03 1.49
CA GLU A 48 5.04 0.01 2.32
C GLU A 48 3.99 0.64 3.24
N VAL A 49 4.34 1.70 3.98
CA VAL A 49 3.40 2.40 4.88
C VAL A 49 2.22 2.97 4.10
N ARG A 50 2.46 3.65 2.98
CA ARG A 50 1.38 4.21 2.15
C ARG A 50 0.49 3.13 1.56
N SER A 51 1.06 2.01 1.12
CA SER A 51 0.28 0.89 0.58
C SER A 51 -0.57 0.24 1.67
N ALA A 52 -0.08 0.16 2.90
CA ALA A 52 -0.84 -0.33 4.05
C ALA A 52 -1.99 0.62 4.44
N GLU A 53 -1.76 1.94 4.42
CA GLU A 53 -2.81 2.93 4.65
C GLU A 53 -3.90 2.87 3.59
N LEU A 54 -3.53 2.84 2.31
CA LEU A 54 -4.46 2.71 1.18
C LEU A 54 -5.23 1.39 1.23
N GLY A 55 -4.52 0.27 1.39
CA GLY A 55 -5.13 -1.06 1.41
C GLY A 55 -6.11 -1.23 2.58
N SER A 56 -5.74 -0.75 3.78
CA SER A 56 -6.62 -0.77 4.95
C SER A 56 -7.82 0.16 4.78
N SER A 57 -7.62 1.37 4.25
CA SER A 57 -8.70 2.33 4.00
C SER A 57 -9.73 1.76 3.02
N LEU A 58 -9.25 1.27 1.86
CA LEU A 58 -10.11 0.67 0.83
C LEU A 58 -10.80 -0.59 1.34
N MET A 59 -10.10 -1.44 2.09
CA MET A 59 -10.71 -2.64 2.69
C MET A 59 -11.83 -2.26 3.67
N ASN A 60 -11.63 -1.24 4.52
CA ASN A 60 -12.65 -0.78 5.45
C ASN A 60 -13.85 -0.16 4.74
N GLU A 61 -13.62 0.52 3.61
CA GLU A 61 -14.70 1.02 2.76
C GLU A 61 -15.54 -0.12 2.19
N ILE A 62 -14.90 -1.11 1.57
CA ILE A 62 -15.57 -2.29 0.97
C ILE A 62 -16.34 -3.08 2.04
N LEU A 63 -15.71 -3.37 3.18
CA LEU A 63 -16.35 -4.12 4.26
C LEU A 63 -17.50 -3.35 4.92
N GLY A 64 -17.54 -2.03 4.77
CA GLY A 64 -18.64 -1.18 5.21
C GLY A 64 -19.86 -1.21 4.29
N LYS A 65 -19.77 -1.82 3.10
CA LYS A 65 -20.88 -1.96 2.16
C LYS A 65 -21.76 -3.16 2.47
N SER A 66 -22.94 -3.17 1.86
CA SER A 66 -23.84 -4.33 1.95
C SER A 66 -23.18 -5.54 1.28
N PHE A 67 -23.70 -6.74 1.56
CA PHE A 67 -23.11 -7.96 1.04
C PHE A 67 -23.33 -8.12 -0.48
N ASP A 68 -24.45 -7.63 -1.00
CA ASP A 68 -24.96 -7.84 -2.35
C ASP A 68 -26.08 -6.83 -2.63
N GLU A 69 -26.26 -6.43 -3.88
CA GLU A 69 -27.35 -5.54 -4.35
C GLU A 69 -28.74 -6.00 -3.87
N ASN A 70 -28.94 -7.31 -3.75
CA ASN A 70 -30.21 -7.90 -3.32
C ASN A 70 -30.35 -8.03 -1.78
N SER A 71 -29.39 -7.50 -1.03
CA SER A 71 -29.41 -7.49 0.44
C SER A 71 -29.90 -6.17 1.00
N ASP A 72 -30.18 -6.12 2.31
CA ASP A 72 -30.56 -4.88 2.97
C ASP A 72 -29.39 -3.88 3.07
N HIS A 73 -29.51 -2.77 2.33
CA HIS A 73 -28.54 -1.66 2.34
C HIS A 73 -28.65 -0.74 3.56
N THR A 74 -29.70 -0.87 4.40
CA THR A 74 -29.88 0.00 5.58
C THR A 74 -29.04 -0.40 6.79
N GLY A 75 -28.17 -1.42 6.65
CA GLY A 75 -27.23 -1.86 7.69
C GLY A 75 -27.88 -2.59 8.87
N GLY A 76 -29.19 -2.84 8.79
CA GLY A 76 -29.96 -3.57 9.80
C GLY A 76 -29.94 -5.09 9.63
N GLY A 77 -29.47 -5.59 8.48
CA GLY A 77 -29.49 -7.02 8.15
C GLY A 77 -30.92 -7.57 8.11
N LEU A 78 -31.89 -6.75 7.71
CA LEU A 78 -33.31 -7.11 7.82
C LEU A 78 -33.67 -8.28 6.89
N TRP A 79 -32.96 -8.40 5.77
CA TRP A 79 -33.00 -9.54 4.87
C TRP A 79 -31.66 -9.74 4.16
N ARG A 80 -31.38 -10.98 3.81
CA ARG A 80 -30.20 -11.40 3.06
C ARG A 80 -30.61 -11.85 1.67
N CYS A 81 -29.73 -11.64 0.69
CA CYS A 81 -29.92 -12.25 -0.62
C CYS A 81 -30.00 -13.79 -0.50
N SER A 82 -30.80 -14.41 -1.37
CA SER A 82 -31.12 -15.85 -1.38
C SER A 82 -31.85 -16.39 -0.14
N GLU A 83 -32.44 -15.52 0.69
CA GLU A 83 -33.39 -15.96 1.73
C GLU A 83 -34.79 -16.26 1.16
N THR A 84 -35.61 -16.96 1.95
CA THR A 84 -36.97 -17.30 1.56
C THR A 84 -37.80 -16.04 1.35
N GLY A 85 -38.23 -15.80 0.11
CA GLY A 85 -39.00 -14.61 -0.26
C GLY A 85 -38.18 -13.42 -0.73
N GLN A 86 -36.85 -13.57 -0.84
CA GLN A 86 -35.93 -12.56 -1.37
C GLN A 86 -35.34 -12.98 -2.72
N LEU A 87 -34.78 -12.01 -3.44
CA LEU A 87 -34.04 -12.24 -4.68
C LEU A 87 -32.76 -13.04 -4.41
N SER A 88 -32.29 -13.78 -5.42
CA SER A 88 -31.00 -14.49 -5.33
C SER A 88 -29.84 -13.48 -5.29
N CYS A 89 -28.72 -13.88 -4.70
CA CYS A 89 -27.51 -13.05 -4.72
C CYS A 89 -27.00 -12.90 -6.16
N THR A 90 -26.31 -11.79 -6.43
CA THR A 90 -25.66 -11.51 -7.72
C THR A 90 -24.77 -12.69 -8.11
N ALA A 91 -24.85 -13.12 -9.37
CA ALA A 91 -24.05 -14.23 -9.84
C ALA A 91 -22.57 -13.80 -9.93
N ALA A 92 -21.64 -14.72 -9.65
CA ALA A 92 -20.21 -14.40 -9.70
C ALA A 92 -19.71 -13.94 -11.08
N SER A 93 -20.44 -14.26 -12.17
CA SER A 93 -20.14 -13.76 -13.52
C SER A 93 -20.46 -12.29 -13.72
N ASP A 94 -21.31 -11.74 -12.84
CA ASP A 94 -21.90 -10.41 -12.96
C ASP A 94 -21.31 -9.45 -11.92
N PHE A 95 -20.31 -9.89 -11.14
CA PHE A 95 -19.59 -9.03 -10.19
C PHE A 95 -18.91 -7.85 -10.89
N GLY A 96 -19.12 -6.67 -10.33
CA GLY A 96 -18.58 -5.41 -10.80
C GLY A 96 -19.66 -4.34 -10.78
N PRO A 97 -19.32 -3.10 -11.17
CA PRO A 97 -20.27 -1.99 -11.19
C PRO A 97 -21.42 -2.25 -12.17
N GLU A 98 -22.65 -1.97 -11.75
CA GLU A 98 -23.87 -2.24 -12.53
C GLU A 98 -24.30 -1.02 -13.36
N GLY A 99 -23.32 -0.23 -13.81
CA GLY A 99 -23.52 1.04 -14.53
C GLY A 99 -23.51 2.26 -13.62
N GLU A 100 -23.11 2.10 -12.36
CA GLU A 100 -22.92 3.20 -11.43
C GLU A 100 -21.47 3.69 -11.33
N ASP A 101 -21.32 4.92 -10.85
CA ASP A 101 -20.02 5.52 -10.57
C ASP A 101 -19.52 5.16 -9.16
N ARG A 102 -18.22 5.31 -8.92
CA ARG A 102 -17.54 4.98 -7.64
C ARG A 102 -18.26 5.48 -6.38
N GLY A 103 -18.83 6.69 -6.44
CA GLY A 103 -19.56 7.30 -5.32
C GLY A 103 -20.94 6.70 -5.03
N GLN A 104 -21.45 5.86 -5.94
CA GLN A 104 -22.74 5.19 -5.84
C GLN A 104 -22.61 3.71 -5.45
N TYR A 105 -21.39 3.17 -5.38
CA TYR A 105 -21.17 1.78 -4.98
C TYR A 105 -21.83 1.51 -3.65
N ASN A 106 -22.70 0.50 -3.63
CA ASN A 106 -23.59 0.23 -2.53
C ASN A 106 -23.33 -1.16 -1.90
N ASP A 107 -22.69 -2.07 -2.64
CA ASP A 107 -22.36 -3.41 -2.21
C ASP A 107 -20.85 -3.73 -2.36
N VAL A 108 -20.47 -4.99 -2.11
CA VAL A 108 -19.07 -5.42 -2.13
C VAL A 108 -18.55 -5.66 -3.54
N ASP A 109 -19.37 -6.21 -4.42
CA ASP A 109 -19.00 -6.64 -5.76
C ASP A 109 -18.87 -5.50 -6.75
N ASP A 110 -19.45 -4.33 -6.48
CA ASP A 110 -19.20 -3.10 -7.23
C ASP A 110 -17.70 -2.77 -7.36
N TYR A 111 -16.89 -3.17 -6.37
CA TYR A 111 -15.45 -2.92 -6.36
C TYR A 111 -14.69 -3.87 -7.28
N HIS A 112 -15.32 -4.92 -7.82
CA HIS A 112 -14.66 -5.91 -8.64
C HIS A 112 -14.08 -5.29 -9.91
N THR A 113 -12.76 -5.20 -9.98
CA THR A 113 -12.03 -4.49 -11.05
C THR A 113 -11.79 -5.32 -12.32
N ASN A 114 -12.31 -6.56 -12.37
CA ASN A 114 -12.16 -7.49 -13.50
C ASN A 114 -10.69 -7.75 -13.87
N GLY A 115 -9.81 -7.77 -12.87
CA GLY A 115 -8.39 -8.05 -13.04
C GLY A 115 -7.53 -6.83 -13.40
N ASN A 116 -8.13 -5.65 -13.60
CA ASN A 116 -7.43 -4.44 -14.02
C ASN A 116 -6.91 -3.62 -12.83
N PHE A 117 -5.81 -2.93 -13.03
CA PHE A 117 -5.35 -1.92 -12.09
C PHE A 117 -5.99 -0.57 -12.41
N ILE A 118 -6.57 0.05 -11.40
CA ILE A 118 -7.25 1.34 -11.45
C ILE A 118 -6.43 2.37 -10.68
N THR A 119 -6.47 3.63 -11.12
CA THR A 119 -5.86 4.75 -10.40
C THR A 119 -6.54 4.98 -9.06
N ILE A 120 -5.80 5.50 -8.08
CA ILE A 120 -6.34 5.76 -6.74
C ILE A 120 -7.36 6.90 -6.80
N ASP A 121 -8.57 6.62 -6.32
CA ASP A 121 -9.66 7.57 -6.14
C ASP A 121 -10.11 7.61 -4.67
N ASP A 122 -10.86 8.64 -4.30
CA ASP A 122 -11.59 8.64 -3.03
C ASP A 122 -12.93 7.89 -3.15
N SER A 123 -13.65 7.76 -2.04
CA SER A 123 -14.95 7.08 -1.99
C SER A 123 -16.06 7.75 -2.82
N LEU A 124 -15.82 8.95 -3.36
CA LEU A 124 -16.72 9.67 -4.26
C LEU A 124 -16.26 9.61 -5.73
N GLY A 125 -15.15 8.93 -6.02
CA GLY A 125 -14.56 8.86 -7.36
C GLY A 125 -13.71 10.06 -7.75
N VAL A 126 -13.31 10.90 -6.79
CA VAL A 126 -12.38 12.00 -7.06
C VAL A 126 -10.98 11.42 -7.21
N ASP A 127 -10.33 11.74 -8.33
CA ASP A 127 -8.97 11.30 -8.62
C ASP A 127 -7.98 11.83 -7.57
N LEU A 128 -7.18 10.92 -7.01
CA LEU A 128 -6.12 11.22 -6.04
C LEU A 128 -4.73 11.00 -6.63
N SER A 129 -4.60 10.94 -7.96
CA SER A 129 -3.33 10.70 -8.65
C SER A 129 -2.23 11.71 -8.30
N ASP A 130 -2.59 12.95 -7.95
CA ASP A 130 -1.63 13.98 -7.52
C ASP A 130 -0.94 13.63 -6.17
N ILE A 131 -1.66 12.99 -5.26
CA ILE A 131 -1.17 12.62 -3.92
C ILE A 131 -0.51 11.23 -3.96
N TYR A 132 -1.11 10.31 -4.71
CA TYR A 132 -0.69 8.91 -4.85
C TYR A 132 -0.18 8.62 -6.27
N ARG A 133 0.79 9.44 -6.72
CA ARG A 133 1.38 9.32 -8.06
C ARG A 133 1.92 7.92 -8.32
N ASN A 134 1.48 7.30 -9.42
CA ASN A 134 1.86 5.95 -9.85
C ASN A 134 1.51 4.83 -8.86
N PHE A 135 0.65 5.09 -7.88
CA PHE A 135 -0.04 4.03 -7.18
C PHE A 135 -1.26 3.60 -8.00
N SER A 136 -1.58 2.33 -7.92
CA SER A 136 -2.82 1.78 -8.48
C SER A 136 -3.30 0.66 -7.59
N TYR A 137 -4.59 0.35 -7.68
CA TYR A 137 -5.17 -0.75 -6.93
C TYR A 137 -5.96 -1.67 -7.84
N ARG A 138 -6.14 -2.90 -7.37
CA ARG A 138 -6.96 -3.92 -8.00
C ARG A 138 -7.73 -4.63 -6.90
N VAL A 139 -9.03 -4.81 -7.10
CA VAL A 139 -9.88 -5.59 -6.20
C VAL A 139 -10.45 -6.78 -6.95
N SER A 140 -10.37 -7.95 -6.32
CA SER A 140 -11.00 -9.18 -6.79
C SER A 140 -11.94 -9.68 -5.70
N VAL A 141 -13.19 -9.91 -6.09
CA VAL A 141 -14.22 -10.50 -5.24
C VAL A 141 -14.46 -11.92 -5.72
N ASP A 142 -14.44 -12.88 -4.79
CA ASP A 142 -14.62 -14.31 -5.06
C ASP A 142 -15.57 -14.94 -4.04
N SER A 143 -16.44 -15.83 -4.48
CA SER A 143 -17.38 -16.55 -3.61
C SER A 143 -17.20 -18.07 -3.64
N SER A 144 -16.16 -18.56 -4.32
CA SER A 144 -15.93 -19.99 -4.54
C SER A 144 -15.71 -20.81 -3.27
N ASP A 145 -15.14 -20.19 -2.21
CA ASP A 145 -14.79 -20.88 -0.97
C ASP A 145 -15.99 -21.30 -0.12
N HIS A 146 -17.03 -20.44 -0.04
CA HIS A 146 -18.17 -20.64 0.86
C HIS A 146 -19.53 -20.65 0.13
N GLY A 147 -19.54 -20.33 -1.16
CA GLY A 147 -20.74 -20.16 -1.96
C GLY A 147 -21.25 -18.71 -1.98
N ILE A 148 -21.96 -18.38 -3.06
CA ILE A 148 -22.41 -17.03 -3.39
C ILE A 148 -23.27 -16.36 -2.31
N ASN A 149 -23.96 -17.17 -1.50
CA ASN A 149 -24.90 -16.72 -0.47
C ASN A 149 -24.33 -16.74 0.95
N ALA A 150 -23.08 -17.16 1.16
CA ALA A 150 -22.49 -17.30 2.49
C ALA A 150 -21.40 -16.27 2.77
N ALA A 151 -20.39 -16.19 1.90
CA ALA A 151 -19.29 -15.23 2.05
C ALA A 151 -18.65 -14.89 0.70
N LYS A 152 -18.20 -13.64 0.58
CA LYS A 152 -17.37 -13.13 -0.51
C LYS A 152 -15.97 -12.84 0.07
N ARG A 153 -14.91 -13.44 -0.49
CA ARG A 153 -13.51 -13.09 -0.26
C ARG A 153 -13.18 -11.86 -1.09
N ILE A 154 -12.62 -10.84 -0.45
CA ILE A 154 -12.15 -9.61 -1.09
C ILE A 154 -10.64 -9.61 -1.03
N ASP A 155 -10.01 -9.63 -2.19
CA ASP A 155 -8.57 -9.52 -2.36
C ASP A 155 -8.23 -8.14 -2.94
N VAL A 156 -7.61 -7.28 -2.13
CA VAL A 156 -7.16 -5.94 -2.52
C VAL A 156 -5.66 -5.98 -2.74
N ILE A 157 -5.20 -5.55 -3.92
CA ILE A 157 -3.79 -5.44 -4.27
C ILE A 157 -3.46 -3.99 -4.58
N ILE A 158 -2.54 -3.41 -3.83
CA ILE A 158 -1.99 -2.08 -4.06
C ILE A 158 -0.64 -2.23 -4.76
N ARG A 159 -0.50 -1.64 -5.94
CA ARG A 159 0.77 -1.56 -6.66
C ARG A 159 1.42 -0.21 -6.42
N ALA A 160 2.60 -0.25 -5.82
CA ALA A 160 3.41 0.94 -5.56
C ALA A 160 4.23 1.38 -6.79
N PRO A 161 4.77 2.61 -6.81
CA PRO A 161 5.54 3.15 -7.93
C PRO A 161 6.81 2.37 -8.28
N ASN A 162 7.35 1.59 -7.34
CA ASN A 162 8.50 0.72 -7.55
C ASN A 162 8.12 -0.64 -8.19
N GLY A 163 6.84 -0.87 -8.48
CA GLY A 163 6.31 -2.09 -9.09
C GLY A 163 6.07 -3.24 -8.11
N ILE A 164 6.19 -3.00 -6.80
CA ILE A 164 5.88 -3.98 -5.78
C ILE A 164 4.37 -3.98 -5.48
N ASP A 165 3.81 -5.19 -5.39
CA ASP A 165 2.41 -5.41 -5.06
C ASP A 165 2.26 -5.80 -3.58
N TYR A 166 1.37 -5.09 -2.88
CA TYR A 166 1.00 -5.34 -1.49
C TYR A 166 -0.44 -5.86 -1.45
N ALA A 167 -0.64 -7.06 -0.92
CA ALA A 167 -1.92 -7.75 -0.94
C ALA A 167 -2.58 -7.80 0.44
N PHE A 168 -3.89 -7.58 0.47
CA PHE A 168 -4.77 -7.64 1.63
C PHE A 168 -5.95 -8.53 1.29
N SER A 169 -6.41 -9.34 2.23
CA SER A 169 -7.56 -10.23 2.03
C SER A 169 -8.46 -10.21 3.24
N ALA A 170 -9.78 -10.19 3.00
CA ALA A 170 -10.78 -10.30 4.04
C ALA A 170 -12.02 -11.03 3.50
N TYR A 171 -12.90 -11.45 4.42
CA TYR A 171 -14.20 -12.02 4.06
C TYR A 171 -15.32 -11.09 4.51
N ARG A 172 -16.25 -10.82 3.59
CA ARG A 172 -17.57 -10.29 3.92
C ARG A 172 -18.55 -11.46 3.99
N TRP A 173 -19.14 -11.66 5.15
CA TRP A 173 -20.17 -12.68 5.39
C TRP A 173 -21.56 -12.13 5.09
N ASN A 174 -22.49 -12.99 4.70
CA ASN A 174 -23.89 -12.62 4.46
C ASN A 174 -24.69 -12.62 5.79
N TYR A 175 -24.76 -11.45 6.44
CA TYR A 175 -25.52 -11.17 7.65
C TYR A 175 -26.12 -9.77 7.61
#